data_AF-A0A2X3KDE1-F1
#
_entry.id   AF-A0A2X3KDE1-F1
#
_cell.length_a   1.000
_cell.length_b   1.000
_cell.length_c   1.000
_cell.angle_alpha   90.00
_cell.angle_beta   90.00
_cell.angle_gamma   90.00
#
_symmetry.space_group_name_H-M   'P 1'
#
loop_
_entity.id
_entity.type
_entity.pdbx_description
1 polymer ?
#
loop_
_entity_poly.entity_id
_entity_poly.type
_entity_poly.pdbx_seq_one_letter_code
_entity_poly.pdbx_strand_id
1 'polypeptide(L)'
;MLGDEGAANHNRLGGHYGEPGMQLFVYGREEGNDTRPSRYPARQTREASEAVARLNQVNPQQVIFAQQNPDVIDQGVFHNDVIAVSNRQVLFCHQQAFARQSQLLANLRARVNGFMAIEVPATQVSVSDAVSTYLFNSQLLSRDDGSMMLVLLRSVGTRRSMGLSQ
;
A
#
# COMPACT_ATOMS: atom_id res chain seq x y z
N MET A 1 -6.56 -21.40 -4.09
CA MET A 1 -7.10 -21.14 -2.74
C MET A 1 -6.22 -20.15 -1.99
N LEU A 2 -4.89 -20.38 -1.87
CA LEU A 2 -3.94 -19.52 -1.15
C LEU A 2 -3.02 -18.76 -2.12
N GLY A 3 -3.50 -17.68 -2.73
CA GLY A 3 -2.64 -16.84 -3.59
C GLY A 3 -1.82 -15.86 -2.74
N ASP A 4 -0.50 -15.85 -2.92
CA ASP A 4 0.46 -15.02 -2.18
C ASP A 4 1.54 -14.46 -3.11
N GLU A 5 1.68 -13.14 -3.14
CA GLU A 5 2.70 -12.40 -3.89
C GLU A 5 3.70 -11.70 -2.94
N GLY A 6 3.66 -12.05 -1.65
CA GLY A 6 4.68 -11.67 -0.67
C GLY A 6 4.77 -10.16 -0.41
N ALA A 7 6.00 -9.65 -0.40
CA ALA A 7 6.31 -8.30 0.05
C ALA A 7 5.64 -7.19 -0.77
N ALA A 8 5.27 -7.44 -2.03
CA ALA A 8 4.55 -6.48 -2.88
C ALA A 8 3.17 -6.08 -2.30
N ASN A 9 2.64 -6.89 -1.38
CA ASN A 9 1.37 -6.65 -0.66
C ASN A 9 1.55 -6.45 0.84
N HIS A 10 2.79 -6.22 1.29
CA HIS A 10 3.14 -6.03 2.70
C HIS A 10 3.64 -4.61 2.95
N ASN A 11 3.30 -4.07 4.11
CA ASN A 11 3.71 -2.76 4.57
C ASN A 11 4.10 -2.83 6.05
N ARG A 12 5.01 -1.96 6.49
CA ARG A 12 5.40 -1.84 7.90
C ARG A 12 5.50 -0.39 8.30
N LEU A 13 4.71 -0.01 9.30
CA LEU A 13 4.60 1.35 9.83
C LEU A 13 5.07 1.42 11.29
N GLY A 14 5.71 2.51 11.70
CA GLY A 14 6.21 2.67 13.07
C GLY A 14 7.21 3.81 13.22
N GLY A 15 7.85 3.87 14.39
CA GLY A 15 8.96 4.79 14.67
C GLY A 15 10.27 4.32 14.02
N HIS A 16 11.29 4.06 14.84
CA HIS A 16 12.56 3.54 14.33
C HIS A 16 12.41 2.10 13.82
N TYR A 17 13.22 1.71 12.84
CA TYR A 17 13.12 0.38 12.23
C TYR A 17 13.32 -0.78 13.22
N GLY A 18 14.15 -0.58 14.26
CA GLY A 18 14.41 -1.58 15.31
C GLY A 18 13.31 -1.71 16.36
N GLU A 19 12.33 -0.80 16.39
CA GLU A 19 11.22 -0.84 17.34
C GLU A 19 10.09 -1.73 16.82
N PRO A 20 9.22 -2.28 17.70
CA PRO A 20 8.01 -2.97 17.28
C PRO A 20 7.14 -2.09 16.36
N GLY A 21 6.86 -2.57 15.14
CA GLY A 21 6.08 -1.84 14.14
C GLY A 21 4.73 -2.50 13.84
N MET A 22 3.79 -1.73 13.30
CA MET A 22 2.52 -2.21 12.76
C MET A 22 2.72 -2.78 11.36
N GLN A 23 2.32 -4.03 11.15
CA GLN A 23 2.32 -4.68 9.84
C GLN A 23 0.94 -4.56 9.19
N LEU A 24 0.92 -4.11 7.95
CA LEU A 24 -0.29 -4.00 7.14
C LEU A 24 -0.16 -4.96 5.94
N PHE A 25 -1.01 -5.98 5.93
CA PHE A 25 -1.13 -6.92 4.83
C PHE A 25 -2.32 -6.54 3.96
N VAL A 26 -2.07 -6.37 2.67
CA VAL A 26 -3.07 -5.93 1.70
C VAL A 26 -3.50 -7.12 0.85
N TYR A 27 -4.80 -7.31 0.65
CA TYR A 27 -5.31 -8.43 -0.15
C TYR A 27 -6.35 -7.97 -1.17
N GLY A 28 -6.50 -8.70 -2.27
CA GLY A 28 -7.48 -8.37 -3.32
C GLY A 28 -8.81 -9.10 -3.18
N ARG A 29 -8.82 -10.28 -2.55
CA ARG A 29 -10.01 -11.10 -2.32
C ARG A 29 -9.91 -11.96 -1.06
N GLU A 30 -11.06 -12.39 -0.56
CA GLU A 30 -11.21 -13.35 0.54
C GLU A 30 -12.42 -14.26 0.23
N GLU A 31 -12.47 -15.45 0.83
CA GLU A 31 -13.58 -16.37 0.66
C GLU A 31 -14.86 -15.82 1.32
N GLY A 32 -16.01 -15.98 0.66
CA GLY A 32 -17.30 -15.47 1.16
C GLY A 32 -17.52 -13.96 1.01
N ASN A 33 -16.59 -13.23 0.38
CA ASN A 33 -16.75 -11.81 0.07
C ASN A 33 -16.95 -11.60 -1.45
N ASP A 34 -18.04 -10.94 -1.80
CA ASP A 34 -18.38 -10.62 -3.20
C ASP A 34 -17.69 -9.37 -3.72
N THR A 35 -17.13 -8.53 -2.83
CA THR A 35 -16.30 -7.40 -3.21
C THR A 35 -14.95 -7.94 -3.68
N ARG A 36 -14.78 -8.04 -5.00
CA ARG A 36 -13.55 -8.53 -5.65
C ARG A 36 -13.46 -7.94 -7.06
N PRO A 37 -12.27 -7.85 -7.66
CA PRO A 37 -12.14 -7.36 -9.03
C PRO A 37 -12.87 -8.29 -10.02
N SER A 38 -13.34 -7.70 -11.11
CA SER A 38 -14.20 -8.33 -12.12
C SER A 38 -13.48 -8.61 -13.44
N ARG A 39 -12.41 -7.87 -13.73
CA ARG A 39 -11.65 -7.91 -14.99
C ARG A 39 -10.27 -8.52 -14.82
N TYR A 40 -9.51 -8.10 -13.81
CA TYR A 40 -8.18 -8.63 -13.53
C TYR A 40 -8.16 -9.46 -12.25
N PRO A 41 -7.39 -10.55 -12.19
CA PRO A 41 -7.43 -11.45 -11.03
C PRO A 41 -6.78 -10.81 -9.80
N ALA A 42 -7.47 -10.89 -8.66
CA ALA A 42 -6.86 -10.65 -7.35
C ALA A 42 -5.90 -11.81 -7.01
N ARG A 43 -4.60 -11.53 -7.09
CA ARG A 43 -3.52 -12.50 -6.87
C ARG A 43 -3.32 -12.82 -5.39
N GLN A 44 -3.41 -11.81 -4.53
CA GLN A 44 -3.31 -11.97 -3.07
C GLN A 44 -4.67 -12.32 -2.45
N THR A 45 -4.66 -13.34 -1.59
CA THR A 45 -5.81 -13.73 -0.75
C THR A 45 -5.62 -13.30 0.69
N ARG A 46 -6.71 -12.98 1.39
CA ARG A 46 -6.65 -12.72 2.82
C ARG A 46 -6.17 -13.96 3.58
N GLU A 47 -6.64 -15.13 3.18
CA GLU A 47 -6.32 -16.40 3.83
C GLU A 47 -4.82 -16.69 3.76
N ALA A 48 -4.18 -16.43 2.63
CA ALA A 48 -2.73 -16.51 2.50
C ALA A 48 -2.01 -15.47 3.36
N SER A 49 -2.50 -14.22 3.36
CA SER A 49 -1.91 -13.15 4.17
C SER A 49 -1.94 -13.46 5.67
N GLU A 50 -3.06 -14.01 6.16
CA GLU A 50 -3.20 -14.47 7.54
C GLU A 50 -2.31 -15.68 7.84
N ALA A 51 -2.15 -16.60 6.89
CA ALA A 51 -1.23 -17.72 7.03
C ALA A 51 0.23 -17.25 7.14
N VAL A 52 0.64 -16.30 6.30
CA VAL A 52 1.98 -15.68 6.36
C VAL A 52 2.19 -14.95 7.69
N ALA A 53 1.21 -14.19 8.18
CA ALA A 53 1.31 -13.53 9.47
C ALA A 53 1.53 -14.53 10.63
N ARG A 54 0.85 -15.70 10.59
CA ARG A 54 1.06 -16.80 11.54
C ARG A 54 2.45 -17.42 11.41
N LEU A 55 2.88 -17.76 10.19
CA LEU A 55 4.19 -18.38 9.92
C LEU A 55 5.34 -17.47 10.37
N ASN A 56 5.21 -16.16 10.17
CA ASN A 56 6.19 -15.16 10.59
C ASN A 56 6.11 -14.80 12.08
N GLN A 57 5.24 -15.46 12.86
CA GLN A 57 5.07 -15.25 14.29
C GLN A 57 4.83 -13.78 14.65
N VAL A 58 4.11 -13.05 13.79
CA VAL A 58 3.84 -11.64 14.02
C VAL A 58 2.91 -11.50 15.22
N ASN A 59 3.24 -10.61 16.15
CA ASN A 59 2.39 -10.30 17.28
C ASN A 59 0.98 -9.89 16.77
N PRO A 60 -0.11 -10.56 17.20
CA PRO A 60 -1.47 -10.24 16.74
C PRO A 60 -1.88 -8.79 16.99
N GLN A 61 -1.32 -8.11 18.00
CA GLN A 61 -1.55 -6.69 18.28
C GLN A 61 -0.80 -5.75 17.32
N GLN A 62 0.00 -6.29 16.40
CA GLN A 62 0.82 -5.55 15.44
C GLN A 62 0.45 -5.91 13.99
N VAL A 63 -0.75 -6.44 13.75
CA VAL A 63 -1.23 -6.81 12.42
C VAL A 63 -2.53 -6.08 12.08
N ILE A 64 -2.63 -5.65 10.83
CA ILE A 64 -3.83 -5.16 10.18
C ILE A 64 -3.92 -5.84 8.81
N PHE A 65 -5.12 -6.29 8.45
CA PHE A 65 -5.45 -6.74 7.10
C PHE A 65 -6.37 -5.72 6.45
N ALA A 66 -6.07 -5.31 5.22
CA ALA A 66 -6.90 -4.37 4.47
C ALA A 66 -7.12 -4.85 3.04
N GLN A 67 -8.36 -4.70 2.57
CA GLN A 67 -8.66 -5.02 1.19
C GLN A 67 -8.27 -3.85 0.28
N GLN A 68 -7.52 -4.15 -0.77
CA GLN A 68 -7.27 -3.23 -1.87
C GLN A 68 -8.58 -2.91 -2.58
N ASN A 69 -8.72 -1.68 -3.10
CA ASN A 69 -9.91 -1.33 -3.85
C ASN A 69 -10.02 -2.20 -5.12
N PRO A 70 -11.10 -3.00 -5.30
CA PRO A 70 -11.24 -3.85 -6.49
C PRO A 70 -11.21 -3.05 -7.79
N ASP A 71 -11.71 -1.80 -7.78
CA ASP A 71 -11.73 -0.94 -8.96
C ASP A 71 -10.33 -0.59 -9.47
N VAL A 72 -9.34 -0.44 -8.58
CA VAL A 72 -7.97 -0.13 -9.00
C VAL A 72 -7.23 -1.37 -9.49
N ILE A 73 -7.57 -2.56 -8.95
CA ILE A 73 -7.05 -3.82 -9.49
C ILE A 73 -7.51 -4.01 -10.94
N ASP A 74 -8.78 -3.71 -11.22
CA ASP A 74 -9.34 -3.76 -12.58
C ASP A 74 -8.76 -2.69 -13.53
N GLN A 75 -8.01 -1.74 -13.00
CA GLN A 75 -7.25 -0.72 -13.75
C GLN A 75 -5.75 -1.04 -13.89
N GLY A 76 -5.29 -2.21 -13.42
CA GLY A 76 -3.91 -2.68 -13.59
C GLY A 76 -3.05 -2.60 -12.32
N VAL A 77 -3.62 -2.27 -11.16
CA VAL A 77 -2.93 -2.34 -9.87
C VAL A 77 -2.96 -3.80 -9.37
N PHE A 78 -2.09 -4.64 -9.92
CA PHE A 78 -2.06 -6.07 -9.59
C PHE A 78 -1.40 -6.38 -8.23
N HIS A 79 -0.68 -5.42 -7.65
CA HIS A 79 -0.05 -5.47 -6.33
C HIS A 79 -0.23 -4.13 -5.59
N ASN A 80 -0.15 -4.14 -4.26
CA ASN A 80 -0.27 -2.92 -3.45
C ASN A 80 0.84 -1.90 -3.74
N ASP A 81 2.07 -2.36 -3.97
CA ASP A 81 3.23 -1.51 -4.29
C ASP A 81 3.11 -0.74 -5.62
N VAL A 82 2.05 -0.95 -6.41
CA VAL A 82 1.72 -0.14 -7.60
C VAL A 82 0.87 1.10 -7.22
N ILE A 83 0.29 1.14 -6.01
CA ILE A 83 -0.65 2.20 -5.59
C ILE A 83 -0.42 2.76 -4.18
N ALA A 84 0.43 2.12 -3.38
CA ALA A 84 0.81 2.58 -2.05
C ALA A 84 2.18 2.04 -1.62
N VAL A 85 2.93 2.85 -0.88
CA VAL A 85 4.21 2.47 -0.26
C VAL A 85 4.30 3.05 1.16
N SER A 86 4.79 2.27 2.10
CA SER A 86 5.02 2.69 3.49
C SER A 86 6.50 2.86 3.80
N ASN A 87 6.84 3.84 4.63
CA ASN A 87 8.13 3.90 5.29
C ASN A 87 8.03 4.63 6.65
N ARG A 88 8.56 4.03 7.71
CA ARG A 88 8.43 4.53 9.09
C ARG A 88 6.99 4.92 9.40
N GLN A 89 6.72 6.18 9.77
CA GLN A 89 5.39 6.66 10.12
C GLN A 89 4.55 7.07 8.88
N VAL A 90 5.13 7.05 7.68
CA VAL A 90 4.51 7.55 6.45
C VAL A 90 3.88 6.41 5.66
N LEU A 91 2.64 6.62 5.23
CA LEU A 91 1.99 5.86 4.15
C LEU A 91 1.72 6.80 2.98
N PHE A 92 2.46 6.63 1.88
CA PHE A 92 2.24 7.35 0.63
C PHE A 92 1.36 6.51 -0.29
N CYS A 93 0.11 6.94 -0.52
CA CYS A 93 -0.86 6.14 -1.26
C CYS A 93 -1.78 7.00 -2.13
N HIS A 94 -2.34 6.40 -3.17
CA HIS A 94 -3.42 7.03 -3.93
C HIS A 94 -4.71 7.12 -3.10
N GLN A 95 -5.56 8.13 -3.35
CA GLN A 95 -6.83 8.29 -2.62
C GLN A 95 -7.83 7.13 -2.82
N GLN A 96 -7.59 6.27 -3.83
CA GLN A 96 -8.43 5.13 -4.19
C GLN A 96 -7.76 3.78 -3.87
N ALA A 97 -6.66 3.75 -3.13
CA ALA A 97 -5.86 2.54 -2.93
C ALA A 97 -6.63 1.42 -2.21
N PHE A 98 -7.45 1.75 -1.22
CA PHE A 98 -8.11 0.76 -0.34
C PHE A 98 -9.63 0.87 -0.37
N ALA A 99 -10.34 -0.27 -0.24
CA ALA A 99 -11.80 -0.31 -0.30
C ALA A 99 -12.49 0.47 0.84
N ARG A 100 -11.86 0.52 2.02
CA ARG A 100 -12.35 1.27 3.20
C ARG A 100 -11.28 2.25 3.69
N GLN A 101 -10.71 3.01 2.77
CA GLN A 101 -9.52 3.85 3.01
C GLN A 101 -9.64 4.74 4.25
N SER A 102 -10.72 5.52 4.39
CA SER A 102 -10.88 6.41 5.55
C SER A 102 -10.86 5.66 6.89
N GLN A 103 -11.43 4.45 6.95
CA GLN A 103 -11.42 3.61 8.15
C GLN A 103 -10.02 3.03 8.42
N LEU A 104 -9.32 2.59 7.38
CA LEU A 104 -7.94 2.11 7.48
C LEU A 104 -7.01 3.21 8.00
N LEU A 105 -7.09 4.41 7.42
CA LEU A 105 -6.25 5.54 7.82
C LEU A 105 -6.55 6.02 9.24
N ALA A 106 -7.82 6.01 9.66
CA ALA A 106 -8.19 6.29 11.04
C ALA A 106 -7.64 5.25 12.02
N ASN A 107 -7.71 3.96 11.68
CA ASN A 107 -7.15 2.87 12.48
C ASN A 107 -5.62 2.98 12.61
N LEU A 108 -4.92 3.26 11.50
CA LEU A 108 -3.48 3.48 11.52
C LEU A 108 -3.10 4.70 12.36
N ARG A 109 -3.85 5.81 12.24
CA ARG A 109 -3.62 7.02 13.05
C ARG A 109 -3.78 6.76 14.54
N ALA A 110 -4.70 5.87 14.93
CA ALA A 110 -4.90 5.50 16.33
C ALA A 110 -3.83 4.54 16.88
N ARG A 111 -3.17 3.74 16.02
CA ARG A 111 -2.27 2.65 16.44
C ARG A 111 -0.79 2.89 16.15
N VAL A 112 -0.46 3.85 15.29
CA VAL A 112 0.93 4.19 14.92
C VAL A 112 1.20 5.62 15.37
N ASN A 113 2.11 5.78 16.33
CA ASN A 113 2.50 7.10 16.82
C ASN A 113 3.12 7.93 15.68
N GLY A 114 2.70 9.19 15.54
CA GLY A 114 3.19 10.08 14.49
C GLY A 114 2.76 9.70 13.06
N PHE A 115 1.78 8.80 12.90
CA PHE A 115 1.33 8.36 11.58
C PHE A 115 0.94 9.53 10.65
N MET A 116 1.47 9.49 9.44
CA MET A 116 1.23 10.48 8.39
C MET A 116 0.79 9.77 7.11
N ALA A 117 -0.45 9.98 6.71
CA ALA A 117 -0.94 9.58 5.40
C ALA A 117 -0.68 10.71 4.40
N ILE A 118 0.00 10.41 3.30
CA ILE A 118 0.13 11.30 2.16
C ILE A 118 -0.75 10.72 1.05
N GLU A 119 -1.96 11.25 0.93
CA GLU A 119 -2.95 10.81 -0.05
C GLU A 119 -2.86 11.62 -1.34
N VAL A 120 -2.58 10.97 -2.46
CA VAL A 120 -2.59 11.62 -3.78
C VAL A 120 -4.00 11.60 -4.36
N PRO A 121 -4.63 12.76 -4.60
CA PRO A 121 -5.97 12.79 -5.18
C PRO A 121 -5.93 12.47 -6.68
N ALA A 122 -6.99 11.83 -7.17
CA ALA A 122 -7.20 11.49 -8.57
C ALA A 122 -7.24 12.73 -9.49
N THR A 123 -7.54 13.90 -8.92
CA THR A 123 -7.49 15.20 -9.63
C THR A 123 -6.05 15.66 -9.94
N GLN A 124 -5.03 15.10 -9.27
CA GLN A 124 -3.62 15.39 -9.53
C GLN A 124 -2.91 14.26 -10.29
N VAL A 125 -3.19 13.02 -9.91
CA VAL A 125 -2.64 11.82 -10.57
C VAL A 125 -3.76 10.83 -10.70
N SER A 126 -4.18 10.50 -11.93
CA SER A 126 -5.19 9.45 -12.13
C SER A 126 -4.62 8.07 -11.81
N VAL A 127 -5.49 7.07 -11.55
CA VAL A 127 -5.04 5.68 -11.38
C VAL A 127 -4.28 5.19 -12.62
N SER A 128 -4.73 5.58 -13.81
CA SER A 128 -4.04 5.24 -15.06
C SER A 128 -2.64 5.85 -15.14
N ASP A 129 -2.46 7.11 -14.71
CA ASP A 129 -1.15 7.74 -14.63
C ASP A 129 -0.27 7.04 -13.58
N ALA A 130 -0.83 6.72 -12.40
CA ALA A 130 -0.11 5.99 -11.36
C ALA A 130 0.44 4.64 -11.86
N VAL A 131 -0.40 3.87 -12.56
CA VAL A 131 -0.02 2.57 -13.15
C VAL A 131 1.02 2.74 -14.27
N SER A 132 0.85 3.69 -15.18
CA SER A 132 1.76 3.87 -16.31
C SER A 132 3.14 4.42 -15.92
N THR A 133 3.20 5.19 -14.83
CA THR A 133 4.44 5.82 -14.36
C THR A 133 5.12 5.10 -13.21
N TYR A 134 4.43 4.14 -12.59
CA TYR A 134 4.94 3.40 -11.42
C TYR A 134 5.31 4.34 -10.25
N LEU A 135 4.57 5.45 -10.08
CA LEU A 135 4.84 6.45 -9.03
C LEU A 135 4.95 5.83 -7.63
N PHE A 136 4.00 4.96 -7.28
CA PHE A 136 3.95 4.33 -5.96
C PHE A 136 4.85 3.10 -5.84
N ASN A 137 5.38 2.59 -6.96
CA ASN A 137 6.44 1.58 -6.97
C ASN A 137 7.83 2.20 -6.77
N SER A 138 7.84 3.32 -6.04
CA SER A 138 9.04 4.01 -5.63
C SER A 138 9.56 3.44 -4.33
N GLN A 139 10.84 3.67 -4.06
CA GLN A 139 11.37 3.45 -2.71
C GLN A 139 11.24 4.75 -1.92
N LEU A 140 10.68 4.65 -0.72
CA LEU A 140 10.65 5.73 0.25
C LEU A 140 11.72 5.44 1.31
N LEU A 141 12.83 6.19 1.26
CA LEU A 141 14.01 5.95 2.09
C LEU A 141 14.16 7.04 3.15
N SER A 142 14.52 6.67 4.37
CA SER A 142 14.88 7.66 5.41
C SER A 142 16.37 7.99 5.38
N ARG A 143 16.67 9.28 5.58
CA ARG A 143 18.02 9.78 5.86
C ARG A 143 18.26 9.85 7.36
N ASP A 144 19.52 10.05 7.77
CA ASP A 144 19.92 10.10 9.18
C ASP A 144 19.27 11.28 9.93
N ASP A 145 18.99 12.38 9.23
CA ASP A 145 18.29 13.55 9.77
C ASP A 145 16.76 13.36 9.90
N GLY A 146 16.24 12.18 9.55
CA GLY A 146 14.82 11.86 9.59
C GLY A 146 14.01 12.29 8.36
N SER A 147 14.59 13.06 7.44
CA SER A 147 13.96 13.38 6.16
C SER A 147 13.83 12.13 5.29
N MET A 148 12.94 12.18 4.29
CA MET A 148 12.73 11.07 3.36
C MET A 148 13.06 11.43 1.92
N MET A 149 13.55 10.46 1.17
CA MET A 149 13.86 10.54 -0.25
C MET A 149 12.98 9.57 -1.01
N LEU A 150 12.37 10.04 -2.09
CA LEU A 150 11.60 9.22 -3.02
C LEU A 150 12.48 8.83 -4.21
N VAL A 151 12.71 7.53 -4.40
CA VAL A 151 13.45 7.00 -5.55
C VAL A 151 12.44 6.52 -6.59
N LEU A 152 12.38 7.23 -7.71
CA LEU A 152 11.46 6.96 -8.81
C LEU A 152 12.16 6.23 -9.95
N LEU A 153 11.45 5.30 -10.57
CA LEU A 153 11.87 4.76 -11.85
C LEU A 153 11.68 5.82 -12.93
N ARG A 154 12.61 5.90 -13.88
CA ARG A 154 12.39 6.70 -15.08
C ARG A 154 11.40 5.94 -15.98
N SER A 155 10.17 6.43 -16.08
CA SER A 155 9.21 5.87 -17.03
C SER A 155 9.70 6.08 -18.48
N VAL A 156 9.66 5.02 -19.28
CA VAL A 156 10.02 5.08 -20.69
C VAL A 156 8.83 5.65 -21.45
N GLY A 157 8.86 6.95 -21.70
CA GLY A 157 7.88 7.65 -22.52
C GLY A 157 6.72 8.24 -21.72
N THR A 158 6.89 9.46 -21.23
CA THR A 158 6.01 10.64 -21.42
C THR A 158 6.48 11.69 -20.41
N ARG A 159 6.97 12.85 -20.88
CA ARG A 159 7.19 14.01 -20.01
C ARG A 159 5.82 14.59 -19.64
N ARG A 160 5.23 14.10 -18.55
CA ARG A 160 4.20 14.85 -17.82
C ARG A 160 4.76 15.16 -16.45
N SER A 161 4.89 16.45 -16.15
CA SER A 161 5.25 16.93 -14.82
C SER A 161 4.14 16.51 -13.86
N MET A 162 4.38 15.50 -13.02
CA MET A 162 3.58 15.33 -11.82
C MET A 162 3.95 16.48 -10.89
N GLY A 163 3.06 17.46 -10.76
CA GLY A 163 3.24 18.61 -9.89
C GLY A 163 3.13 18.20 -8.42
N LEU A 164 4.14 17.50 -7.90
CA LEU A 164 4.35 17.37 -6.46
C LEU A 164 5.05 18.68 -6.02
N SER A 165 4.27 19.59 -5.45
CA SER A 165 4.81 20.81 -4.84
C SER A 165 5.57 20.42 -3.56
N GLN A 166 6.77 20.99 -3.40
CA GLN A 166 7.56 20.91 -2.16
C GLN A 166 6.89 21.66 -1.01
#